data_AF-A0A833U206-F1
#
_entry.id   AF-A0A833U206-F1
#
_cell.length_a   1.000
_cell.length_b   1.000
_cell.length_c   1.000
_cell.angle_alpha   90.00
_cell.angle_beta   90.00
_cell.angle_gamma   90.00
#
_symmetry.space_group_name_H-M   'P 1'
#
loop_
_entity.id
_entity.type
_entity.pdbx_description
1 polymer ?
#
loop_
_entity_poly.entity_id
_entity_poly.type
_entity_poly.pdbx_seq_one_letter_code
_entity_poly.pdbx_strand_id
1 'polypeptide(L)'
;MAYPRIGVTGAIPNGVTSVDCQKQVRSWRFLRSLLELLIPTCNCTTFVEDQDHIKQEEEDYFHRRPIRSYQTTAPPTFISTSSTTIIGTIFGYRRGKVRLCIQTSTSNSIINPVVLLLELAVPTTTLAREMRGGILRIALECATPPGYSTAGGGVSGSLLSMPLWTMYCNGRKVGYAVKRQPSEADMEALRLLSEVVVGAGIISGKELNREDDDEVLYLRANFERVFGSANSESFHLIDPDGSNIGQELSIFLFRSR
;
A
#
# COMPACT_ATOMS: atom_id res chain seq x y z
N MET A 1 -1.69 31.40 -14.02
CA MET A 1 -0.47 30.74 -14.54
C MET A 1 -0.88 29.36 -15.02
N ALA A 2 -0.72 29.09 -16.32
CA ALA A 2 -1.08 27.82 -16.93
C ALA A 2 0.07 26.82 -16.72
N TYR A 3 -0.24 25.65 -16.15
CA TYR A 3 0.72 24.55 -16.07
C TYR A 3 0.87 23.87 -17.45
N PRO A 4 2.08 23.42 -17.81
CA PRO A 4 2.29 22.74 -19.08
C PRO A 4 1.55 21.40 -19.12
N ARG A 5 0.89 21.11 -20.23
CA ARG A 5 0.34 19.79 -20.56
C ARG A 5 1.50 18.82 -20.71
N ILE A 6 1.68 17.91 -19.74
CA ILE A 6 2.49 16.72 -19.93
C ILE A 6 1.60 15.73 -20.69
N GLY A 7 1.69 15.77 -22.02
CA GLY A 7 1.21 14.66 -22.83
C GLY A 7 2.06 13.43 -22.52
N VAL A 8 1.42 12.26 -22.44
CA VAL A 8 2.10 10.97 -22.47
C VAL A 8 2.92 10.92 -23.77
N THR A 9 4.23 11.15 -23.68
CA THR A 9 5.18 11.04 -24.80
C THR A 9 6.17 9.89 -24.61
N GLY A 10 5.77 8.87 -23.85
CA GLY A 10 6.43 7.56 -23.81
C GLY A 10 5.50 6.52 -24.43
N ALA A 11 5.98 5.76 -25.40
CA ALA A 11 5.24 4.62 -25.93
C ALA A 11 5.15 3.56 -24.82
N ILE A 12 3.99 3.46 -24.16
CA ILE A 12 3.70 2.35 -23.24
C ILE A 12 3.78 1.04 -24.07
N PRO A 13 4.48 -0.01 -23.59
CA PRO A 13 4.54 -1.29 -24.28
C PRO A 13 3.13 -1.80 -24.61
N ASN A 14 2.95 -2.42 -25.78
CA ASN A 14 1.62 -2.72 -26.34
C ASN A 14 0.74 -3.62 -25.44
N GLY A 15 1.32 -4.36 -24.50
CA GLY A 15 0.60 -5.17 -23.51
C GLY A 15 0.60 -4.64 -22.06
N VAL A 16 1.05 -3.40 -21.82
CA VAL A 16 0.83 -2.71 -20.53
C VAL A 16 -0.36 -1.78 -20.69
N THR A 17 -1.42 -2.06 -19.94
CA THR A 17 -2.59 -1.17 -19.90
C THR A 17 -2.47 -0.24 -18.70
N SER A 18 -2.63 1.05 -18.93
CA SER A 18 -2.81 2.03 -17.86
C SER A 18 -4.14 2.73 -18.07
N VAL A 19 -4.99 2.73 -17.06
CA VAL A 19 -6.19 3.56 -17.09
C VAL A 19 -5.75 5.01 -16.87
N ASP A 20 -5.79 5.82 -17.93
CA ASP A 20 -5.57 7.27 -17.84
C ASP A 20 -6.80 7.91 -17.18
N CYS A 21 -6.74 8.07 -15.86
CA CYS A 21 -7.79 8.73 -15.07
C CYS A 21 -8.00 10.21 -15.46
N GLN A 22 -7.10 10.79 -16.27
CA GLN A 22 -7.03 12.23 -16.49
C GLN A 22 -8.01 12.76 -17.55
N LYS A 23 -8.51 11.92 -18.46
CA LYS A 23 -9.35 12.38 -19.60
C LYS A 23 -10.78 11.90 -19.63
N GLN A 24 -11.15 10.87 -18.87
CA GLN A 24 -12.52 10.40 -18.84
C GLN A 24 -12.94 10.04 -17.41
N VAL A 25 -13.49 11.06 -16.75
CA VAL A 25 -14.36 10.99 -15.56
C VAL A 25 -13.66 10.76 -14.21
N ARG A 26 -13.09 11.85 -13.66
CA ARG A 26 -13.30 12.39 -12.28
C ARG A 26 -13.30 11.46 -11.06
N SER A 27 -12.90 10.20 -11.15
CA SER A 27 -13.11 9.31 -10.02
C SER A 27 -12.33 8.01 -10.09
N TRP A 28 -11.54 7.78 -9.05
CA TRP A 28 -11.13 6.47 -8.55
C TRP A 28 -12.29 5.45 -8.38
N ARG A 29 -13.56 5.83 -8.62
CA ARG A 29 -14.67 4.89 -8.94
C ARG A 29 -14.34 3.95 -10.10
N PHE A 30 -13.50 4.34 -11.07
CA PHE A 30 -13.06 3.41 -12.12
C PHE A 30 -12.04 2.39 -11.63
N LEU A 31 -11.24 2.70 -10.60
CA LEU A 31 -10.46 1.67 -9.91
C LEU A 31 -11.41 0.67 -9.21
N ARG A 32 -12.47 1.17 -8.56
CA ARG A 32 -13.52 0.30 -7.97
C ARG A 32 -14.21 -0.57 -9.02
N SER A 33 -14.62 -0.02 -10.16
CA SER A 33 -15.26 -0.77 -11.25
C SER A 33 -14.29 -1.66 -12.04
N LEU A 34 -13.02 -1.28 -12.17
CA LEU A 34 -11.98 -2.17 -12.71
C LEU A 34 -11.78 -3.34 -11.76
N LEU A 35 -11.69 -3.10 -10.46
CA LEU A 35 -11.60 -4.19 -9.48
C LEU A 35 -12.87 -5.07 -9.52
N GLU A 36 -14.06 -4.52 -9.78
CA GLU A 36 -15.31 -5.28 -10.03
C GLU A 36 -15.19 -6.21 -11.24
N LEU A 37 -14.58 -5.75 -12.35
CA LEU A 37 -14.33 -6.56 -13.54
C LEU A 37 -13.17 -7.56 -13.35
N LEU A 38 -12.15 -7.18 -12.57
CA LEU A 38 -10.91 -7.94 -12.33
C LEU A 38 -11.05 -8.99 -11.23
N ILE A 39 -12.20 -9.15 -10.58
CA ILE A 39 -12.50 -10.31 -9.71
C ILE A 39 -13.96 -10.71 -9.96
N PRO A 40 -14.19 -11.84 -10.65
CA PRO A 40 -15.51 -12.44 -10.73
C PRO A 40 -16.06 -12.59 -9.31
N THR A 41 -17.24 -12.07 -9.08
CA THR A 41 -17.98 -12.28 -7.83
C THR A 41 -18.46 -13.73 -7.80
N CYS A 42 -17.55 -14.68 -7.58
CA CYS A 42 -17.94 -16.01 -7.11
C CYS A 42 -18.05 -15.91 -5.58
N ASN A 43 -19.28 -15.99 -5.07
CA ASN A 43 -19.56 -16.24 -3.67
C ASN A 43 -18.87 -17.55 -3.26
N CYS A 44 -17.72 -17.48 -2.59
CA CYS A 44 -17.14 -18.61 -1.87
C CYS A 44 -16.32 -18.10 -0.67
N THR A 45 -16.74 -18.59 0.50
CA THR A 45 -16.19 -18.47 1.87
C THR A 45 -16.12 -17.05 2.44
N THR A 46 -17.25 -16.63 3.01
CA THR A 46 -17.30 -15.90 4.28
C THR A 46 -16.30 -16.54 5.26
N PHE A 47 -15.44 -15.72 5.86
CA PHE A 47 -14.76 -16.12 7.07
C PHE A 47 -15.84 -16.38 8.11
N VAL A 48 -15.78 -17.56 8.74
CA VAL A 48 -16.64 -17.95 9.85
C VAL A 48 -16.55 -16.86 10.92
N GLU A 49 -17.70 -16.28 11.25
CA GLU A 49 -17.90 -15.49 12.46
C GLU A 49 -17.81 -16.46 13.64
N ASP A 50 -16.69 -16.45 14.36
CA ASP A 50 -16.70 -16.83 15.78
C ASP A 50 -16.99 -15.56 16.58
N GLN A 51 -18.26 -15.14 16.57
CA GLN A 51 -18.83 -14.36 17.65
C GLN A 51 -19.64 -15.33 18.50
N ASP A 52 -19.09 -15.77 19.63
CA ASP A 52 -19.92 -16.15 20.78
C ASP A 52 -19.12 -16.03 22.09
N HIS A 53 -19.79 -15.47 23.09
CA HIS A 53 -19.42 -15.28 24.49
C HIS A 53 -18.38 -14.18 24.79
N ILE A 54 -18.82 -12.93 25.05
CA ILE A 54 -18.99 -12.33 26.41
C ILE A 54 -19.89 -11.09 26.23
N LYS A 55 -21.20 -11.24 26.45
CA LYS A 55 -22.13 -10.14 26.72
C LYS A 55 -22.82 -10.45 28.04
N GLN A 56 -22.25 -9.97 29.13
CA GLN A 56 -22.93 -9.63 30.39
C GLN A 56 -21.85 -9.16 31.36
N GLU A 57 -22.15 -8.11 32.10
CA GLU A 57 -21.31 -7.42 33.10
C GLU A 57 -20.43 -6.29 32.55
N GLU A 58 -21.03 -5.16 32.15
CA GLU A 58 -20.45 -3.81 32.39
C GLU A 58 -21.46 -2.65 32.18
N GLU A 59 -22.76 -2.87 32.42
CA GLU A 59 -23.82 -1.85 32.24
C GLU A 59 -24.32 -1.20 33.56
N ASP A 60 -23.50 -1.06 34.60
CA ASP A 60 -24.00 -0.43 35.85
C ASP A 60 -23.10 0.63 36.53
N TYR A 61 -22.15 1.21 35.81
CA TYR A 61 -21.40 2.36 36.33
C TYR A 61 -21.08 3.34 35.21
N PHE A 62 -22.01 4.23 34.84
CA PHE A 62 -21.73 5.63 34.49
C PHE A 62 -23.03 6.32 34.03
N HIS A 63 -23.98 6.47 34.95
CA HIS A 63 -25.07 7.44 34.84
C HIS A 63 -25.01 8.41 36.02
N ARG A 64 -24.15 9.44 35.90
CA ARG A 64 -24.37 10.80 36.46
C ARG A 64 -23.13 11.69 36.24
N ARG A 65 -23.31 12.77 35.44
CA ARG A 65 -22.87 14.17 35.64
C ARG A 65 -22.37 14.85 34.35
N PRO A 66 -22.47 16.19 34.27
CA PRO A 66 -22.98 16.89 33.09
C PRO A 66 -21.91 17.32 32.07
N ILE A 67 -22.39 17.59 30.86
CA ILE A 67 -21.69 18.15 29.70
C ILE A 67 -20.93 19.42 30.11
N ARG A 68 -19.60 19.37 30.11
CA ARG A 68 -18.74 20.56 30.02
C ARG A 68 -18.31 20.73 28.56
N SER A 69 -18.80 21.79 27.95
CA SER A 69 -18.26 22.35 26.71
C SER A 69 -16.81 22.78 26.95
N TYR A 70 -15.86 22.13 26.29
CA TYR A 70 -14.50 22.62 26.18
C TYR A 70 -14.20 23.00 24.74
N GLN A 71 -13.68 24.21 24.64
CA GLN A 71 -13.38 24.96 23.43
C GLN A 71 -12.44 24.20 22.50
N THR A 72 -12.72 24.34 21.20
CA THR A 72 -11.88 23.99 20.06
C THR A 72 -10.45 24.48 20.30
N THR A 73 -9.57 23.58 20.73
CA THR A 73 -8.12 23.79 20.73
C THR A 73 -7.56 23.08 19.51
N ALA A 74 -6.81 23.83 18.72
CA ALA A 74 -6.17 23.38 17.48
C ALA A 74 -5.40 22.05 17.67
N PRO A 75 -5.30 21.21 16.63
CA PRO A 75 -4.51 19.98 16.71
C PRO A 75 -3.06 20.32 17.09
N PRO A 76 -2.39 19.49 17.91
CA PRO A 76 -1.04 19.76 18.35
C PRO A 76 -0.13 19.85 17.12
N THR A 77 0.69 20.90 17.07
CA THR A 77 1.70 21.09 16.04
C THR A 77 2.60 19.85 16.00
N PHE A 78 2.45 19.09 14.92
CA PHE A 78 3.22 17.89 14.66
C PHE A 78 4.72 18.22 14.70
N ILE A 79 5.47 17.34 15.35
CA ILE A 79 6.93 17.20 15.21
C ILE A 79 7.27 17.42 13.73
N SER A 80 8.33 18.17 13.42
CA SER A 80 8.81 18.34 12.05
C SER A 80 9.22 16.97 11.50
N THR A 81 8.24 16.23 10.98
CA THR A 81 8.45 15.00 10.23
C THR A 81 8.87 15.46 8.86
N SER A 82 10.13 15.22 8.49
CA SER A 82 10.52 15.33 7.10
C SER A 82 9.65 14.36 6.30
N SER A 83 8.87 14.87 5.36
CA SER A 83 8.16 14.05 4.39
C SER A 83 8.84 14.16 3.04
N THR A 84 8.86 13.04 2.31
CA THR A 84 9.45 12.97 0.97
C THR A 84 8.51 12.18 0.07
N THR A 85 8.41 12.57 -1.20
CA THR A 85 7.65 11.78 -2.17
C THR A 85 8.47 10.57 -2.62
N ILE A 86 7.84 9.40 -2.65
CA ILE A 86 8.44 8.15 -3.10
C ILE A 86 7.48 7.41 -4.03
N ILE A 87 8.01 6.54 -4.89
CA ILE A 87 7.18 5.74 -5.80
C ILE A 87 6.86 4.42 -5.12
N GLY A 88 5.58 4.07 -5.05
CA GLY A 88 5.11 2.76 -4.60
C GLY A 88 4.46 2.02 -5.76
N THR A 89 4.82 0.75 -5.93
CA THR A 89 4.20 -0.16 -6.89
C THR A 89 3.70 -1.41 -6.17
N ILE A 90 2.38 -1.63 -6.20
CA ILE A 90 1.72 -2.83 -5.72
C ILE A 90 1.39 -3.66 -6.95
N PHE A 91 1.90 -4.88 -7.04
CA PHE A 91 1.68 -5.72 -8.22
C PHE A 91 1.63 -7.20 -7.87
N GLY A 92 0.96 -7.99 -8.68
CA GLY A 92 0.89 -9.43 -8.48
C GLY A 92 0.00 -10.12 -9.48
N TYR A 93 0.24 -11.42 -9.69
CA TYR A 93 -0.63 -12.26 -10.49
C TYR A 93 -2.02 -12.31 -9.86
N ARG A 94 -3.05 -12.46 -10.71
CA ARG A 94 -4.44 -12.50 -10.26
C ARG A 94 -4.71 -13.60 -9.23
N ARG A 95 -4.09 -14.76 -9.36
CA ARG A 95 -4.16 -15.89 -8.39
C ARG A 95 -2.92 -16.01 -7.50
N GLY A 96 -2.05 -15.01 -7.51
CA GLY A 96 -0.80 -14.99 -6.75
C GLY A 96 -0.87 -14.13 -5.50
N LYS A 97 0.29 -14.06 -4.83
CA LYS A 97 0.53 -13.11 -3.74
C LYS A 97 0.88 -11.73 -4.27
N VAL A 98 0.59 -10.72 -3.46
CA VAL A 98 0.93 -9.33 -3.76
C VAL A 98 2.40 -9.05 -3.46
N ARG A 99 3.04 -8.26 -4.32
CA ARG A 99 4.34 -7.65 -4.12
C ARG A 99 4.16 -6.15 -3.92
N LEU A 100 4.79 -5.62 -2.88
CA LEU A 100 4.88 -4.18 -2.61
C LEU A 100 6.33 -3.75 -2.82
N CYS A 101 6.56 -2.92 -3.84
CA CYS A 101 7.85 -2.33 -4.17
C CYS A 101 7.84 -0.82 -3.86
N ILE A 102 8.88 -0.35 -3.18
CA ILE A 102 9.11 1.07 -2.91
C ILE A 102 10.40 1.50 -3.61
N GLN A 103 10.32 2.54 -4.44
CA GLN A 103 11.41 3.05 -5.25
C GLN A 103 11.63 4.54 -5.01
N THR A 104 12.88 4.98 -4.89
CA THR A 104 13.20 6.41 -4.84
C THR A 104 13.07 7.03 -6.23
N SER A 105 12.27 8.10 -6.34
CA SER A 105 12.19 8.87 -7.58
C SER A 105 13.52 9.59 -7.83
N THR A 106 14.17 9.31 -8.95
CA THR A 106 15.43 9.96 -9.34
C THR A 106 15.32 10.44 -10.78
N SER A 107 15.45 11.76 -11.01
CA SER A 107 15.20 12.38 -12.32
C SER A 107 16.11 11.91 -13.45
N ASN A 108 17.23 11.24 -13.13
CA ASN A 108 18.30 10.89 -14.08
C ASN A 108 18.48 9.38 -14.31
N SER A 109 17.61 8.51 -13.76
CA SER A 109 17.75 7.05 -13.93
C SER A 109 16.59 6.47 -14.75
N ILE A 110 16.93 5.61 -15.71
CA ILE A 110 15.95 4.84 -16.50
C ILE A 110 15.12 3.91 -15.60
N ILE A 111 15.73 3.39 -14.53
CA ILE A 111 15.07 2.55 -13.52
C ILE A 111 15.29 3.15 -12.14
N ASN A 112 14.20 3.42 -11.43
CA ASN A 112 14.26 3.97 -10.07
C ASN A 112 14.81 2.91 -9.08
N PRO A 113 15.76 3.26 -8.19
CA PRO A 113 16.34 2.32 -7.23
C PRO A 113 15.28 1.71 -6.31
N VAL A 114 15.29 0.38 -6.16
CA VAL A 114 14.40 -0.36 -5.26
C VAL A 114 14.95 -0.32 -3.84
N VAL A 115 14.21 0.29 -2.92
CA VAL A 115 14.58 0.40 -1.50
C VAL A 115 13.97 -0.74 -0.67
N LEU A 116 12.78 -1.18 -1.04
CA LEU A 116 12.04 -2.24 -0.36
C LEU A 116 11.24 -3.04 -1.38
N LEU A 117 11.30 -4.37 -1.29
CA LEU A 117 10.39 -5.28 -1.95
C LEU A 117 9.88 -6.29 -0.92
N LEU A 118 8.56 -6.31 -0.71
CA LEU A 118 7.88 -7.25 0.18
C LEU A 118 6.96 -8.14 -0.63
N GLU A 119 6.97 -9.44 -0.33
CA GLU A 119 5.86 -10.34 -0.66
C GLU A 119 4.89 -10.34 0.52
N LEU A 120 3.64 -9.94 0.27
CA LEU A 120 2.61 -9.82 1.29
C LEU A 120 1.92 -11.16 1.57
N ALA A 121 1.31 -11.27 2.75
CA ALA A 121 0.58 -12.47 3.18
C ALA A 121 -0.69 -12.73 2.35
N VAL A 122 -1.29 -11.65 1.82
CA VAL A 122 -2.61 -11.68 1.19
C VAL A 122 -2.53 -11.96 -0.32
N PRO A 123 -3.46 -12.75 -0.88
CA PRO A 123 -3.64 -12.87 -2.32
C PRO A 123 -4.02 -11.54 -2.97
N THR A 124 -3.66 -11.36 -4.25
CA THR A 124 -3.96 -10.15 -5.02
C THR A 124 -5.45 -9.83 -5.06
N THR A 125 -6.30 -10.84 -5.24
CA THR A 125 -7.77 -10.70 -5.24
C THR A 125 -8.30 -10.22 -3.89
N THR A 126 -7.76 -10.73 -2.79
CA THR A 126 -8.16 -10.31 -1.44
C THR A 126 -7.81 -8.85 -1.20
N LEU A 127 -6.57 -8.44 -1.53
CA LEU A 127 -6.15 -7.04 -1.38
C LEU A 127 -6.99 -6.10 -2.26
N ALA A 128 -7.20 -6.49 -3.51
CA ALA A 128 -8.04 -5.77 -4.46
C ALA A 128 -9.47 -5.58 -3.93
N ARG A 129 -10.06 -6.59 -3.28
CA ARG A 129 -11.37 -6.48 -2.63
C ARG A 129 -11.37 -5.46 -1.49
N GLU A 130 -10.36 -5.48 -0.62
CA GLU A 130 -10.21 -4.50 0.47
C GLU A 130 -10.06 -3.07 -0.08
N MET A 131 -9.30 -2.90 -1.17
CA MET A 131 -9.18 -1.60 -1.86
C MET A 131 -10.53 -1.07 -2.34
N ARG A 132 -11.46 -1.92 -2.78
CA ARG A 132 -12.82 -1.45 -3.17
C ARG A 132 -13.56 -0.74 -2.05
N GLY A 133 -13.27 -1.08 -0.79
CA GLY A 133 -13.82 -0.40 0.38
C GLY A 133 -13.47 1.10 0.44
N GLY A 134 -12.47 1.54 -0.32
CA GLY A 134 -11.99 2.93 -0.40
C GLY A 134 -11.05 3.33 0.73
N ILE A 135 -10.93 2.50 1.77
CA ILE A 135 -9.96 2.68 2.85
C ILE A 135 -9.22 1.37 3.06
N LEU A 136 -7.90 1.43 2.97
CA LEU A 136 -7.01 0.30 3.20
C LEU A 136 -5.82 0.75 4.06
N ARG A 137 -5.72 0.16 5.26
CA ARG A 137 -4.60 0.34 6.18
C ARG A 137 -3.83 -0.97 6.30
N ILE A 138 -2.58 -0.96 5.85
CA ILE A 138 -1.67 -2.08 6.02
C ILE A 138 -0.71 -1.73 7.15
N ALA A 139 -0.61 -2.57 8.17
CA ALA A 139 0.38 -2.44 9.22
C ALA A 139 1.37 -3.61 9.14
N LEU A 140 2.65 -3.30 9.20
CA LEU A 140 3.76 -4.24 9.15
C LEU A 140 4.57 -4.08 10.42
N GLU A 141 4.44 -5.06 11.29
CA GLU A 141 5.11 -5.09 12.59
C GLU A 141 6.30 -6.05 12.53
N CYS A 142 7.48 -5.61 12.94
CA CYS A 142 8.60 -6.51 13.19
C CYS A 142 8.97 -6.49 14.68
N ALA A 143 9.37 -7.66 15.20
CA ALA A 143 9.96 -7.75 16.52
C ALA A 143 11.47 -7.51 16.43
N THR A 144 12.05 -6.95 17.49
CA THR A 144 13.51 -6.94 17.65
C THR A 144 13.97 -8.37 17.91
N PRO A 145 14.94 -8.93 17.16
CA PRO A 145 15.40 -10.29 17.41
C PRO A 145 16.00 -10.43 18.82
N PRO A 146 15.71 -11.51 19.55
CA PRO A 146 16.31 -11.76 20.86
C PRO A 146 17.84 -11.90 20.71
N GLY A 147 18.59 -11.09 21.44
CA GLY A 147 20.05 -10.95 21.31
C GLY A 147 20.52 -9.58 20.80
N TYR A 148 19.62 -8.79 20.21
CA TYR A 148 19.82 -7.35 19.97
C TYR A 148 19.34 -6.52 21.17
N SER A 149 19.68 -6.96 22.39
CA SER A 149 19.33 -6.26 23.62
C SER A 149 20.08 -4.93 23.69
N THR A 150 19.29 -3.86 23.79
CA THR A 150 19.71 -2.48 24.00
C THR A 150 20.23 -2.28 25.42
N ALA A 151 21.42 -2.82 25.72
CA ALA A 151 22.27 -2.26 26.76
C ALA A 151 23.07 -1.10 26.13
N GLY A 152 22.41 0.05 25.89
CA GLY A 152 23.12 1.29 25.51
C GLY A 152 22.90 1.89 24.12
N GLY A 153 21.78 1.61 23.44
CA GLY A 153 21.31 2.45 22.32
C GLY A 153 21.18 1.76 20.96
N GLY A 154 19.93 1.55 20.54
CA GLY A 154 19.54 1.33 19.15
C GLY A 154 19.68 -0.09 18.61
N VAL A 155 18.60 -0.62 18.05
CA VAL A 155 18.69 -1.71 17.06
C VAL A 155 19.44 -1.16 15.85
N SER A 156 20.62 -1.71 15.54
CA SER A 156 21.59 -1.14 14.60
C SER A 156 21.22 -1.21 13.10
N GLY A 157 19.97 -1.58 12.78
CA GLY A 157 19.52 -1.80 11.41
C GLY A 157 18.36 -0.88 11.03
N SER A 158 18.43 -0.32 9.81
CA SER A 158 17.34 0.44 9.19
C SER A 158 16.02 -0.34 9.26
N LEU A 159 14.90 0.32 9.55
CA LEU A 159 13.59 -0.32 9.67
C LEU A 159 13.24 -1.10 8.40
N LEU A 160 13.47 -0.53 7.21
CA LEU A 160 13.22 -1.18 5.92
C LEU A 160 14.16 -2.37 5.64
N SER A 161 15.17 -2.63 6.47
CA SER A 161 16.06 -3.78 6.35
C SER A 161 15.49 -5.06 6.96
N MET A 162 14.44 -4.98 7.76
CA MET A 162 13.92 -6.14 8.48
C MET A 162 13.37 -7.20 7.50
N PRO A 163 13.71 -8.49 7.72
CA PRO A 163 13.40 -9.55 6.77
C PRO A 163 11.95 -10.07 6.85
N LEU A 164 11.32 -9.94 8.02
CA LEU A 164 10.03 -10.55 8.32
C LEU A 164 9.14 -9.56 9.07
N TRP A 165 7.87 -9.52 8.68
CA TRP A 165 6.87 -8.62 9.22
C TRP A 165 5.58 -9.37 9.50
N THR A 166 5.02 -9.23 10.69
CA THR A 166 3.62 -9.56 10.94
C THR A 166 2.76 -8.53 10.22
N MET A 167 1.88 -9.01 9.35
CA MET A 167 1.04 -8.17 8.52
C MET A 167 -0.38 -8.08 9.09
N TYR A 168 -0.86 -6.86 9.20
CA TYR A 168 -2.25 -6.53 9.55
C TYR A 168 -2.89 -5.78 8.38
N CYS A 169 -4.14 -6.12 8.07
CA CYS A 169 -4.97 -5.43 7.10
C CYS A 169 -6.22 -4.92 7.80
N ASN A 170 -6.43 -3.61 7.81
CA ASN A 170 -7.56 -2.95 8.48
C ASN A 170 -7.75 -3.42 9.94
N GLY A 171 -6.63 -3.54 10.67
CA GLY A 171 -6.61 -3.96 12.08
C GLY A 171 -6.61 -5.47 12.33
N ARG A 172 -6.82 -6.30 11.30
CA ARG A 172 -6.84 -7.78 11.42
C ARG A 172 -5.49 -8.37 11.05
N LYS A 173 -4.95 -9.28 11.87
CA LYS A 173 -3.73 -10.03 11.54
C LYS A 173 -4.03 -10.98 10.38
N VAL A 174 -3.31 -10.83 9.27
CA VAL A 174 -3.55 -11.60 8.03
C VAL A 174 -2.41 -12.55 7.66
N GLY A 175 -1.31 -12.53 8.41
CA GLY A 175 -0.18 -13.44 8.24
C GLY A 175 1.16 -12.71 8.31
N TYR A 176 2.10 -13.13 7.46
CA TYR A 176 3.45 -12.58 7.43
C TYR A 176 3.80 -12.04 6.04
N ALA A 177 4.42 -10.87 6.00
CA ALA A 177 5.08 -10.33 4.82
C ALA A 177 6.59 -10.53 4.93
N VAL A 178 7.22 -10.89 3.83
CA VAL A 178 8.66 -11.21 3.78
C VAL A 178 9.38 -10.26 2.85
N LYS A 179 10.50 -9.72 3.30
CA LYS A 179 11.41 -8.96 2.44
C LYS A 179 12.14 -9.93 1.52
N ARG A 180 12.20 -9.60 0.24
CA ARG A 180 12.88 -10.40 -0.77
C ARG A 180 13.78 -9.53 -1.64
N GLN A 181 14.76 -10.15 -2.29
CA GLN A 181 15.46 -9.52 -3.40
C GLN A 181 14.58 -9.58 -4.65
N PRO A 182 14.56 -8.55 -5.51
CA PRO A 182 13.84 -8.58 -6.78
C PRO A 182 14.34 -9.74 -7.66
N SER A 183 13.42 -10.58 -8.11
CA SER A 183 13.72 -11.58 -9.15
C SER A 183 13.81 -10.94 -10.53
N GLU A 184 14.29 -11.69 -11.52
CA GLU A 184 14.30 -11.24 -12.92
C GLU A 184 12.90 -10.83 -13.40
N ALA A 185 11.88 -11.63 -13.09
CA ALA A 185 10.49 -11.31 -13.40
C ALA A 185 9.97 -10.05 -12.69
N ASP A 186 10.44 -9.77 -11.46
CA ASP A 186 10.08 -8.53 -10.77
C ASP A 186 10.74 -7.33 -11.46
N MET A 187 12.00 -7.46 -11.87
CA MET A 187 12.73 -6.40 -12.57
C MET A 187 12.15 -6.13 -13.96
N GLU A 188 11.72 -7.16 -14.68
CA GLU A 188 11.02 -7.03 -15.97
C GLU A 188 9.69 -6.29 -15.81
N ALA A 189 8.86 -6.69 -14.83
CA ALA A 189 7.62 -5.99 -14.53
C ALA A 189 7.87 -4.52 -14.12
N LEU A 190 8.85 -4.26 -13.26
CA LEU A 190 9.20 -2.89 -12.84
C LEU A 190 9.76 -2.04 -13.99
N ARG A 191 10.45 -2.66 -14.96
CA ARG A 191 10.92 -2.01 -16.18
C ARG A 191 9.75 -1.65 -17.10
N LEU A 192 8.82 -2.56 -17.32
CA LEU A 192 7.60 -2.26 -18.10
C LEU A 192 6.77 -1.14 -17.46
N LEU A 193 6.79 -1.04 -16.12
CA LEU A 193 6.11 0.00 -15.36
C LEU A 193 6.92 1.30 -15.19
N SER A 194 8.14 1.41 -15.72
CA SER A 194 8.97 2.61 -15.53
C SER A 194 8.36 3.85 -16.18
N GLU A 195 7.67 3.68 -17.30
CA GLU A 195 6.98 4.73 -18.05
C GLU A 195 5.63 5.14 -17.41
N VAL A 196 5.11 4.32 -16.51
CA VAL A 196 3.85 4.62 -15.81
C VAL A 196 4.17 5.54 -14.63
N VAL A 197 3.70 6.79 -14.69
CA VAL A 197 3.91 7.77 -13.61
C VAL A 197 2.99 7.50 -12.43
N VAL A 198 1.68 7.46 -12.67
CA VAL A 198 0.63 7.07 -11.71
C VAL A 198 -0.46 6.35 -12.49
N GLY A 199 -0.92 5.20 -12.00
CA GLY A 199 -1.99 4.45 -12.63
C GLY A 199 -2.17 3.03 -12.07
N ALA A 200 -3.24 2.39 -12.50
CA ALA A 200 -3.49 0.98 -12.24
C ALA A 200 -3.94 0.29 -13.54
N GLY A 201 -3.66 -1.00 -13.64
CA GLY A 201 -3.99 -1.78 -14.82
C GLY A 201 -3.39 -3.18 -14.79
N ILE A 202 -3.18 -3.71 -15.99
CA ILE A 202 -2.65 -5.06 -16.20
C ILE A 202 -1.42 -5.06 -17.11
N ILE A 203 -0.49 -5.96 -16.84
CA ILE A 203 0.59 -6.35 -17.74
C ILE A 203 0.23 -7.74 -18.28
N SER A 204 0.11 -7.86 -19.60
CA SER A 204 -0.19 -9.13 -20.25
C SER A 204 0.97 -10.13 -20.09
N GLY A 205 0.66 -11.43 -19.95
CA GLY A 205 1.67 -12.49 -19.83
C GLY A 205 2.66 -12.54 -21.01
N LYS A 206 2.20 -12.14 -22.21
CA LYS A 206 3.02 -12.04 -23.42
C LYS A 206 4.19 -11.04 -23.30
N GLU A 207 3.98 -9.92 -22.62
CA GLU A 207 5.03 -8.92 -22.37
C GLU A 207 6.05 -9.39 -21.32
N LEU A 208 5.69 -10.37 -20.50
CA LEU A 208 6.58 -10.99 -19.50
C LEU A 208 7.23 -12.28 -20.03
N ASN A 209 7.18 -12.51 -21.34
CA ASN A 209 7.72 -13.70 -22.01
C ASN A 209 7.24 -15.04 -21.39
N ARG A 210 5.98 -15.08 -20.92
CA ARG A 210 5.38 -16.28 -20.33
C ARG A 210 4.49 -16.99 -21.35
N GLU A 211 4.55 -18.33 -21.33
CA GLU A 211 3.69 -19.20 -22.14
C GLU A 211 2.24 -19.19 -21.65
N ASP A 212 2.06 -18.90 -20.36
CA ASP A 212 0.76 -18.82 -19.70
C ASP A 212 0.19 -17.39 -19.88
N ASP A 213 -1.09 -17.26 -20.25
CA ASP A 213 -1.82 -15.98 -20.37
C ASP A 213 -2.11 -15.31 -19.00
N ASP A 214 -1.29 -15.59 -17.99
CA ASP A 214 -1.45 -15.10 -16.62
C ASP A 214 -1.07 -13.62 -16.50
N GLU A 215 -2.07 -12.78 -16.26
CA GLU A 215 -1.92 -11.34 -16.16
C GLU A 215 -1.40 -10.89 -14.78
N VAL A 216 -0.53 -9.87 -14.80
CA VAL A 216 -0.09 -9.17 -13.59
C VAL A 216 -0.91 -7.91 -13.41
N LEU A 217 -1.64 -7.84 -12.31
CA LEU A 217 -2.34 -6.63 -11.88
C LEU A 217 -1.33 -5.69 -11.22
N TYR A 218 -1.47 -4.38 -11.44
CA TYR A 218 -0.62 -3.39 -10.79
C TYR A 218 -1.36 -2.11 -10.38
N LEU A 219 -0.83 -1.45 -9.37
CA LEU A 219 -1.09 -0.07 -8.96
C LEU A 219 0.26 0.60 -8.72
N ARG A 220 0.57 1.65 -9.48
CA ARG A 220 1.78 2.46 -9.34
C ARG A 220 1.38 3.89 -9.02
N ALA A 221 1.93 4.46 -7.97
CA ALA A 221 1.57 5.79 -7.54
C ALA A 221 2.69 6.45 -6.72
N ASN A 222 2.53 7.76 -6.49
CA ASN A 222 3.34 8.50 -5.55
C ASN A 222 2.78 8.34 -4.14
N PHE A 223 3.68 8.17 -3.17
CA PHE A 223 3.37 8.10 -1.76
C PHE A 223 4.11 9.19 -1.01
N GLU A 224 3.45 9.80 -0.04
CA GLU A 224 4.09 10.60 0.98
C GLU A 224 4.74 9.64 1.98
N ARG A 225 6.06 9.64 2.01
CA ARG A 225 6.86 8.91 2.99
C ARG A 225 7.06 9.79 4.21
N VAL A 226 6.60 9.34 5.37
CA VAL A 226 6.69 10.06 6.64
C VAL A 226 7.59 9.28 7.59
N PHE A 227 8.64 9.94 8.07
CA PHE A 227 9.53 9.39 9.09
C PHE A 227 9.01 9.75 10.48
N GLY A 228 8.54 8.75 11.23
CA GLY A 228 8.12 8.93 12.62
C GLY A 228 9.29 8.83 13.60
N SER A 229 10.05 7.74 13.51
CA SER A 229 11.26 7.51 14.32
C SER A 229 12.15 6.45 13.65
N ALA A 230 13.29 6.10 14.27
CA ALA A 230 14.11 4.97 13.83
C ALA A 230 13.36 3.62 13.80
N ASN A 231 12.21 3.53 14.49
CA ASN A 231 11.38 2.34 14.60
C ASN A 231 10.00 2.51 13.95
N SER A 232 9.72 3.63 13.27
CA SER A 232 8.40 3.86 12.66
C SER A 232 8.50 4.70 11.40
N GLU A 233 7.91 4.21 10.32
CA GLU A 233 7.84 4.87 9.02
C GLU A 233 6.49 4.55 8.36
N SER A 234 5.91 5.51 7.63
CA SER A 234 4.66 5.29 6.93
C SER A 234 4.68 5.84 5.50
N PHE A 235 3.84 5.25 4.66
CA PHE A 235 3.64 5.62 3.27
C PHE A 235 2.16 5.86 3.03
N HIS A 236 1.81 7.07 2.63
CA HIS A 236 0.42 7.48 2.38
C HIS A 236 0.25 7.77 0.90
N LEU A 237 -0.73 7.12 0.26
CA LEU A 237 -1.00 7.34 -1.16
C LEU A 237 -1.35 8.82 -1.41
N ILE A 238 -0.64 9.45 -2.34
CA ILE A 238 -0.95 10.82 -2.78
C ILE A 238 -1.98 10.75 -3.90
N ASP A 239 -3.14 11.37 -3.69
CA ASP A 239 -4.14 11.54 -4.75
C ASP A 239 -3.62 12.54 -5.80
N PRO A 240 -3.41 12.14 -7.07
CA PRO A 240 -2.90 13.03 -8.11
C PRO A 240 -3.80 14.25 -8.36
N ASP A 241 -5.09 14.15 -8.07
CA ASP A 241 -6.07 15.22 -8.30
C ASP A 241 -6.31 16.09 -7.05
N GLY A 242 -5.68 15.77 -5.92
CA GLY A 242 -5.82 16.50 -4.64
C GLY A 242 -7.26 16.51 -4.10
N SER A 243 -8.12 15.63 -4.62
CA SER A 243 -9.56 15.67 -4.38
C SER A 243 -9.93 15.02 -3.05
N ASN A 244 -9.07 14.16 -2.47
CA ASN A 244 -9.29 13.41 -1.22
C ASN A 244 -10.60 12.58 -1.19
N ILE A 245 -11.24 12.36 -2.35
CA ILE A 245 -12.61 11.78 -2.44
C ILE A 245 -12.60 10.27 -2.74
N GLY A 246 -11.46 9.67 -3.07
CA GLY A 246 -11.41 8.36 -3.73
C GLY A 246 -10.96 7.18 -2.87
N GLN A 247 -9.65 7.12 -2.60
CA GLN A 247 -8.95 5.97 -2.06
C GLN A 247 -7.96 6.42 -0.98
N GLU A 248 -8.20 6.03 0.26
CA GLU A 248 -7.23 6.16 1.34
C GLU A 248 -6.43 4.86 1.42
N LEU A 249 -5.16 4.89 1.03
CA LEU A 249 -4.23 3.78 1.22
C LEU A 249 -3.06 4.26 2.07
N SER A 250 -2.88 3.64 3.22
CA SER A 250 -1.75 3.90 4.11
C SER A 250 -1.06 2.60 4.51
N ILE A 251 0.27 2.62 4.49
CA ILE A 251 1.11 1.48 4.85
C ILE A 251 2.02 1.94 5.99
N PHE A 252 1.94 1.27 7.13
CA PHE A 252 2.69 1.59 8.34
C PHE A 252 3.70 0.48 8.61
N LEU A 253 4.96 0.84 8.78
CA LEU A 253 6.01 -0.07 9.22
C LEU A 253 6.44 0.36 10.61
N PHE A 254 6.47 -0.58 11.54
CA PHE A 254 6.95 -0.30 12.87
C PHE A 254 7.65 -1.51 13.50
N ARG A 255 8.56 -1.20 14.43
CA ARG A 255 9.24 -2.20 15.25
C ARG A 255 8.67 -2.16 16.66
N SER A 256 8.08 -3.27 17.12
CA SER A 256 7.64 -3.40 18.50
C SER A 256 8.83 -3.44 19.45
N ARG A 257 8.67 -2.79 20.61
CA ARG A 257 9.66 -2.77 21.69
C ARG A 257 9.60 -4.05 22.50
#